data_AF-A0A2P4SSL8-F1
#
_entry.id   AF-A0A2P4SSL8-F1
#
_cell.length_a   1.000
_cell.length_b   1.000
_cell.length_c   1.000
_cell.angle_alpha   90.00
_cell.angle_beta   90.00
_cell.angle_gamma   90.00
#
_symmetry.space_group_name_H-M   'P 1'
#
loop_
_entity.id
_entity.type
_entity.pdbx_description
1 polymer ?
#
loop_
_entity_poly.entity_id
_entity_poly.type
_entity_poly.pdbx_seq_one_letter_code
_entity_poly.pdbx_strand_id
1 'polypeptide(L)'
;MEALPLRVLACGDVEGRLETLFGRVRAIQSKSGHFDMLLCVGNFFSSTSDAEWAEYRSGAKKAPIPTFVLGANNQETMHCFPHVNGCELAENITYLGRRGLFSGSSGLQIAYLSGTESQDEPTPAYSFSSKDVTELKSSLLSTPDFKGVDILLTSPWPRGVESFANSPGEIDTKKCGSTLISDLAASLKPRYHFAALEKAYYERLPYRSVRLCDISFSFEIRVQFLKNAGGKLQSYTKLMWCLSSFVEDMWFSHYPLNICQYNQVLLPYRNHTVLQETPQHVTRFIALAEVGNTSKKKVFILLNLLSSSTNNMAYLYAFSIVPMSLMDPAELVKQPQDVTENPYRKLRKGAQKTKVLGCAEVLLQSAAWVRSVTVWDAAQPTGPCWFCLASPEVEKHLVVSIGTHCYLALAKGGLLPDHVLILPIGHYQSVVDLSSEVMEEVTKYKSALKEFFRSKGKKYVLFERNYKSQHLQLQVIPVPLDYSSEDIKECFITQAQEQKIELLEIPEHSDITQVCDTSIFLHL
;
A
#
# COMPACT_ATOMS: atom_id res chain seq x y z
N MET A 1 19.10 15.69 24.13
CA MET A 1 19.80 14.40 24.29
C MET A 1 19.32 13.51 23.16
N GLU A 2 20.22 13.06 22.28
CA GLU A 2 19.85 12.09 21.24
C GLU A 2 19.42 10.78 21.92
N ALA A 3 18.28 10.23 21.52
CA ALA A 3 17.79 8.97 22.06
C ALA A 3 18.71 7.82 21.61
N LEU A 4 19.28 7.09 22.57
CA LEU A 4 20.17 5.97 22.27
C LEU A 4 19.37 4.82 21.63
N PRO A 5 19.85 4.26 20.50
CA PRO A 5 19.18 3.15 19.84
C PRO A 5 19.27 1.87 20.69
N LEU A 6 18.16 1.14 20.77
CA LEU A 6 18.12 -0.20 21.35
C LEU A 6 18.66 -1.22 20.36
N ARG A 7 19.45 -2.16 20.83
CA ARG A 7 20.03 -3.25 20.04
C ARG A 7 19.26 -4.52 20.30
N VAL A 8 18.55 -4.99 19.28
CA VAL A 8 17.59 -6.08 19.40
C VAL A 8 18.03 -7.25 18.52
N LEU A 9 17.86 -8.47 19.05
CA LEU A 9 17.95 -9.70 18.28
C LEU A 9 16.55 -10.25 18.03
N ALA A 10 16.28 -10.77 16.84
CA ALA A 10 15.06 -11.51 16.52
C ALA A 10 15.43 -12.92 16.03
N CYS A 11 14.71 -13.94 16.49
CA CYS A 11 14.94 -15.35 16.18
C CYS A 11 13.66 -16.02 15.66
N GLY A 12 13.82 -16.90 14.66
CA GLY A 12 12.75 -17.75 14.14
C GLY A 12 12.48 -18.97 15.03
N ASP A 13 12.23 -20.13 14.42
CA ASP A 13 11.86 -21.36 15.12
C ASP A 13 13.03 -21.96 15.91
N VAL A 14 12.96 -21.94 17.23
CA VAL A 14 13.99 -22.49 18.12
C VAL A 14 13.88 -24.01 18.22
N GLU A 15 12.67 -24.55 18.29
CA GLU A 15 12.34 -25.98 18.42
C GLU A 15 13.14 -26.67 19.53
N GLY A 16 13.29 -26.00 20.68
CA GLY A 16 13.99 -26.54 21.85
C GLY A 16 15.52 -26.54 21.77
N ARG A 17 16.16 -26.03 20.70
CA ARG A 17 17.63 -25.92 20.57
C ARG A 17 18.20 -24.68 21.27
N LEU A 18 18.00 -24.60 22.58
CA LEU A 18 18.35 -23.46 23.43
C LEU A 18 19.86 -23.25 23.52
N GLU A 19 20.67 -24.30 23.61
CA GLU A 19 22.13 -24.20 23.65
C GLU A 19 22.71 -23.63 22.36
N THR A 20 22.16 -24.04 21.22
CA THR A 20 22.56 -23.50 19.91
C THR A 20 22.22 -22.02 19.82
N LEU A 21 20.99 -21.64 20.20
CA LEU A 21 20.54 -20.26 20.21
C LEU A 21 21.36 -19.39 21.17
N PHE A 22 21.39 -19.73 22.45
CA PHE A 22 22.02 -18.90 23.47
C PHE A 22 23.55 -18.94 23.39
N GLY A 23 24.15 -20.05 22.94
CA GLY A 23 25.56 -20.10 22.58
C GLY A 23 25.89 -19.08 21.49
N ARG A 24 25.04 -18.94 20.48
CA ARG A 24 25.21 -17.94 19.43
C ARG A 24 24.99 -16.51 19.93
N VAL A 25 23.98 -16.28 20.77
CA VAL A 25 23.73 -14.96 21.38
C VAL A 25 24.91 -14.50 22.22
N ARG A 26 25.50 -15.39 23.05
CA ARG A 26 26.72 -15.09 23.82
C ARG A 26 27.88 -14.72 22.90
N ALA A 27 28.06 -15.46 21.80
CA ALA A 27 29.12 -15.17 20.81
C ALA A 27 28.91 -13.83 20.06
N ILE A 28 27.66 -13.41 19.86
CA ILE A 28 27.34 -12.11 19.26
C ILE A 28 27.62 -10.99 20.26
N GLN A 29 27.22 -11.16 21.52
CA GLN A 29 27.49 -10.16 22.55
C GLN A 29 28.99 -9.94 22.78
N SER A 30 29.79 -11.01 22.76
CA SER A 30 31.24 -10.89 22.92
C SER A 30 31.93 -10.19 21.74
N LYS A 31 31.39 -10.32 20.52
CA LYS A 31 31.97 -9.71 19.31
C LYS A 31 31.47 -8.31 19.02
N SER A 32 30.17 -8.10 19.20
CA SER A 32 29.47 -6.89 18.76
C SER A 32 29.03 -6.01 19.92
N GLY A 33 29.25 -6.42 21.18
CA GLY A 33 28.83 -5.70 22.39
C GLY A 33 27.41 -6.05 22.83
N HIS A 34 26.94 -5.37 23.87
CA HIS A 34 25.65 -5.63 24.53
C HIS A 34 24.43 -5.51 23.59
N PHE A 35 23.47 -6.42 23.74
CA PHE A 35 22.14 -6.37 23.12
C PHE A 35 21.09 -6.34 24.22
N ASP A 36 20.05 -5.53 24.05
CA ASP A 36 19.07 -5.24 25.11
C ASP A 36 18.02 -6.34 25.27
N MET A 37 17.67 -7.03 24.17
CA MET A 37 16.67 -8.11 24.20
C MET A 37 16.75 -9.04 22.99
N LEU A 38 16.17 -10.24 23.15
CA LEU A 38 15.94 -11.24 22.13
C LEU A 38 14.42 -11.48 21.95
N LEU A 39 13.94 -11.45 20.71
CA LEU A 39 12.54 -11.69 20.35
C LEU A 39 12.44 -13.02 19.56
N CYS A 40 11.83 -14.04 20.13
CA CYS A 40 11.61 -15.33 19.46
C CYS A 40 10.18 -15.39 18.92
N VAL A 41 10.05 -15.41 17.59
CA VAL A 41 8.74 -15.33 16.90
C VAL A 41 8.25 -16.66 16.35
N GLY A 42 9.03 -17.73 16.42
CA GLY A 42 8.63 -19.07 15.98
C GLY A 42 8.34 -20.03 17.12
N ASN A 43 8.34 -21.33 16.82
CA ASN A 43 8.24 -22.38 17.83
C ASN A 43 9.41 -22.31 18.79
N PHE A 44 9.18 -21.97 20.06
CA PHE A 44 10.25 -21.91 21.05
C PHE A 44 10.60 -23.31 21.61
N PHE A 45 9.58 -24.09 21.94
CA PHE A 45 9.69 -25.45 22.46
C PHE A 45 9.64 -26.50 21.35
N SER A 46 10.22 -27.68 21.62
CA SER A 46 10.07 -28.86 20.76
C SER A 46 8.85 -29.67 21.20
N SER A 47 8.19 -30.36 20.27
CA SER A 47 7.16 -31.35 20.59
C SER A 47 7.74 -32.70 21.04
N THR A 48 9.06 -32.90 20.92
CA THR A 48 9.70 -34.23 21.06
C THR A 48 10.68 -34.36 22.21
N SER A 49 11.27 -33.26 22.68
CA SER A 49 12.30 -33.29 23.72
C SER A 49 12.25 -32.04 24.58
N ASP A 50 12.33 -32.27 25.90
CA ASP A 50 12.33 -31.24 26.94
C ASP A 50 13.69 -31.14 27.66
N ALA A 51 14.72 -31.86 27.16
CA ALA A 51 15.99 -32.06 27.86
C ALA A 51 16.74 -30.74 28.14
N GLU A 52 16.94 -29.91 27.12
CA GLU A 52 17.62 -28.61 27.31
C GLU A 52 16.77 -27.67 28.16
N TRP A 53 15.45 -27.66 27.96
CA TRP A 53 14.53 -26.78 28.68
C TRP A 53 14.50 -27.04 30.19
N ALA A 54 14.68 -28.29 30.63
CA ALA A 54 14.73 -28.65 32.05
C ALA A 54 15.84 -27.91 32.81
N GLU A 55 16.98 -27.63 32.17
CA GLU A 55 18.09 -26.88 32.78
C GLU A 55 17.74 -25.39 32.99
N TYR A 56 16.97 -24.79 32.09
CA TYR A 56 16.49 -23.41 32.24
C TYR A 56 15.35 -23.33 33.25
N ARG A 57 14.42 -24.29 33.22
CA ARG A 57 13.28 -24.37 34.16
C ARG A 57 13.74 -24.57 35.61
N SER A 58 14.81 -25.34 35.82
CA SER A 58 15.41 -25.55 37.14
C SER A 58 16.31 -24.39 37.60
N GLY A 59 16.64 -23.44 36.71
CA GLY A 59 17.57 -22.33 36.98
C GLY A 59 19.05 -22.73 36.93
N ALA A 60 19.38 -23.96 36.52
CA ALA A 60 20.76 -24.39 36.31
C ALA A 60 21.44 -23.59 35.17
N LYS A 61 20.65 -23.19 34.17
CA LYS A 61 21.05 -22.28 33.10
C LYS A 61 20.12 -21.08 33.04
N LYS A 62 20.65 -19.97 32.51
CA LYS A 62 19.94 -18.69 32.37
C LYS A 62 20.09 -18.16 30.96
N ALA A 63 19.04 -17.51 30.45
CA ALA A 63 19.16 -16.81 29.18
C ALA A 63 20.14 -15.62 29.32
N PRO A 64 21.04 -15.42 28.35
CA PRO A 64 22.11 -14.43 28.44
C PRO A 64 21.62 -12.98 28.33
N ILE A 65 20.39 -12.75 27.83
CA ILE A 65 19.69 -11.47 27.74
C ILE A 65 18.19 -11.71 27.92
N PRO A 66 17.42 -10.65 28.28
CA PRO A 66 15.96 -10.71 28.30
C PRO A 66 15.42 -11.27 26.98
N THR A 67 14.73 -12.41 27.06
CA THR A 67 14.23 -13.16 25.92
C THR A 67 12.71 -13.22 25.96
N PHE A 68 12.06 -12.64 24.96
CA PHE A 68 10.62 -12.62 24.83
C PHE A 68 10.16 -13.63 23.79
N VAL A 69 9.20 -14.47 24.13
CA VAL A 69 8.70 -15.56 23.28
C VAL A 69 7.22 -15.39 22.98
N LEU A 70 6.80 -15.74 21.76
CA LEU A 70 5.40 -15.95 21.41
C LEU A 70 4.90 -17.31 21.94
N GLY A 71 3.57 -17.46 21.99
CA GLY A 71 2.90 -18.65 22.50
C GLY A 71 2.98 -19.85 21.55
N ALA A 72 2.42 -20.97 22.00
CA ALA A 72 2.34 -22.20 21.22
C ALA A 72 1.65 -22.00 19.87
N ASN A 73 2.12 -22.72 18.84
CA ASN A 73 1.53 -22.77 17.50
C ASN A 73 0.94 -24.15 17.18
N ASN A 74 0.99 -25.07 18.12
CA ASN A 74 0.46 -26.43 18.01
C ASN A 74 -0.01 -26.93 19.39
N GLN A 75 -0.79 -28.00 19.39
CA GLN A 75 -1.39 -28.55 20.61
C GLN A 75 -0.33 -29.17 21.54
N GLU A 76 0.72 -29.76 20.98
CA GLU A 76 1.74 -30.48 21.72
C GLU A 76 2.53 -29.58 22.67
N THR A 77 2.79 -28.32 22.28
CA THR A 77 3.59 -27.37 23.07
C THR A 77 2.76 -26.45 23.96
N MET A 78 1.43 -26.55 23.94
CA MET A 78 0.54 -25.71 24.75
C MET A 78 0.86 -25.75 26.25
N HIS A 79 1.20 -26.94 26.76
CA HIS A 79 1.45 -27.16 28.18
C HIS A 79 2.65 -26.36 28.71
N CYS A 80 3.53 -25.87 27.84
CA CYS A 80 4.65 -25.01 28.20
C CYS A 80 4.23 -23.56 28.51
N PHE A 81 2.98 -23.18 28.22
CA PHE A 81 2.47 -21.81 28.35
C PHE A 81 1.25 -21.75 29.28
N PRO A 82 1.45 -21.69 30.62
CA PRO A 82 0.36 -21.86 31.59
C PRO A 82 -0.60 -20.66 31.69
N HIS A 83 -0.16 -19.45 31.33
CA HIS A 83 -0.93 -18.22 31.53
C HIS A 83 -1.21 -17.49 30.23
N VAL A 84 -2.49 -17.27 29.91
CA VAL A 84 -2.94 -16.63 28.66
C VAL A 84 -2.41 -15.20 28.49
N ASN A 85 -2.24 -14.46 29.58
CA ASN A 85 -1.83 -13.05 29.58
C ASN A 85 -0.30 -12.86 29.57
N GLY A 86 0.47 -13.94 29.42
CA GLY A 86 1.93 -13.90 29.52
C GLY A 86 2.41 -14.16 30.94
N CYS A 87 3.65 -14.64 31.05
CA CYS A 87 4.32 -14.93 32.30
C CYS A 87 5.83 -15.11 32.08
N GLU A 88 6.61 -15.00 33.15
CA GLU A 88 7.99 -15.48 33.15
C GLU A 88 7.97 -17.02 33.15
N LEU A 89 8.65 -17.62 32.17
CA LEU A 89 8.74 -19.08 32.01
C LEU A 89 9.97 -19.65 32.72
N ALA A 90 11.06 -18.89 32.69
CA ALA A 90 12.33 -19.13 33.37
C ALA A 90 13.06 -17.79 33.50
N GLU A 91 14.14 -17.73 34.28
CA GLU A 91 14.89 -16.50 34.47
C GLU A 91 15.36 -15.90 33.12
N ASN A 92 14.98 -14.65 32.88
CA ASN A 92 15.19 -13.92 31.62
C ASN A 92 14.46 -14.48 30.39
N ILE A 93 13.46 -15.36 30.55
CA ILE A 93 12.63 -15.89 29.46
C ILE A 93 11.16 -15.61 29.77
N THR A 94 10.54 -14.73 29.00
CA THR A 94 9.18 -14.24 29.23
C THR A 94 8.27 -14.58 28.04
N TYR A 95 7.17 -15.27 28.31
CA TYR A 95 6.06 -15.40 27.38
C TYR A 95 5.24 -14.10 27.39
N LEU A 96 5.07 -13.48 26.22
CA LEU A 96 4.35 -12.21 26.09
C LEU A 96 2.84 -12.35 26.30
N GLY A 97 2.27 -13.54 26.10
CA GLY A 97 0.82 -13.76 26.15
C GLY A 97 0.19 -13.95 24.77
N ARG A 98 -1.13 -14.13 24.76
CA ARG A 98 -1.88 -14.46 23.54
C ARG A 98 -1.91 -13.32 22.53
N ARG A 99 -2.15 -12.08 23.00
CA ARG A 99 -2.10 -10.85 22.21
C ARG A 99 -1.83 -9.67 23.13
N GLY A 100 -1.26 -8.59 22.62
CA GLY A 100 -1.13 -7.37 23.39
C GLY A 100 -0.10 -6.40 22.85
N LEU A 101 0.22 -5.43 23.71
CA LEU A 101 1.27 -4.45 23.48
C LEU A 101 2.27 -4.51 24.64
N PHE A 102 3.51 -4.85 24.32
CA PHE A 102 4.61 -4.72 25.24
C PHE A 102 5.20 -3.31 25.11
N SER A 103 5.25 -2.58 26.22
CA SER A 103 5.85 -1.25 26.31
C SER A 103 6.99 -1.27 27.32
N GLY A 104 8.23 -1.17 26.83
CA GLY A 104 9.41 -1.09 27.68
C GLY A 104 9.61 0.30 28.30
N SER A 105 10.44 0.39 29.35
CA SER A 105 10.84 1.68 29.95
C SER A 105 11.58 2.60 28.96
N SER A 106 12.11 2.06 27.87
CA SER A 106 12.72 2.79 26.77
C SER A 106 11.72 3.51 25.86
N GLY A 107 10.41 3.26 26.02
CA GLY A 107 9.37 3.78 25.14
C GLY A 107 9.16 2.95 23.86
N LEU A 108 9.85 1.82 23.72
CA LEU A 108 9.67 0.86 22.62
C LEU A 108 8.29 0.18 22.73
N GLN A 109 7.53 0.19 21.63
CA GLN A 109 6.21 -0.41 21.52
C GLN A 109 6.20 -1.63 20.60
N ILE A 110 6.02 -2.81 21.19
CA ILE A 110 6.00 -4.10 20.48
C ILE A 110 4.59 -4.68 20.55
N ALA A 111 3.87 -4.69 19.43
CA ALA A 111 2.62 -5.44 19.33
C ALA A 111 2.91 -6.92 19.05
N TYR A 112 2.14 -7.82 19.63
CA TYR A 112 2.31 -9.26 19.42
C TYR A 112 0.97 -9.99 19.32
N LEU A 113 0.97 -11.05 18.52
CA LEU A 113 -0.14 -12.00 18.37
C LEU A 113 0.43 -13.42 18.28
N SER A 114 0.13 -14.23 19.29
CA SER A 114 0.62 -15.59 19.43
C SER A 114 -0.33 -16.62 18.80
N GLY A 115 0.23 -17.71 18.29
CA GLY A 115 -0.51 -18.84 17.74
C GLY A 115 -0.75 -18.79 16.24
N THR A 116 -1.59 -19.71 15.75
CA THR A 116 -2.00 -19.83 14.33
C THR A 116 -3.45 -19.40 14.10
N GLU A 117 -3.79 -19.00 12.88
CA GLU A 117 -5.18 -18.65 12.55
C GLU A 117 -6.09 -19.89 12.65
N SER A 118 -7.22 -19.77 13.36
CA SER A 118 -8.27 -20.79 13.41
C SER A 118 -9.65 -20.15 13.29
N GLN A 119 -10.60 -20.90 12.72
CA GLN A 119 -12.02 -20.55 12.65
C GLN A 119 -12.87 -21.36 13.65
N ASP A 120 -12.23 -22.18 14.49
CA ASP A 120 -12.93 -23.02 15.47
C ASP A 120 -13.49 -22.18 16.62
N GLU A 121 -14.66 -22.57 17.12
CA GLU A 121 -15.33 -21.98 18.27
C GLU A 121 -15.63 -23.08 19.31
N PRO A 122 -15.03 -23.05 20.53
CA PRO A 122 -14.11 -22.01 21.03
C PRO A 122 -12.72 -22.06 20.37
N THR A 123 -12.10 -20.90 20.18
CA THR A 123 -10.76 -20.81 19.58
C THR A 123 -9.71 -21.53 20.45
N PRO A 124 -8.94 -22.49 19.89
CA PRO A 124 -7.90 -23.21 20.62
C PRO A 124 -6.86 -22.29 21.27
N ALA A 125 -6.23 -22.73 22.36
CA ALA A 125 -5.29 -21.91 23.12
C ALA A 125 -4.00 -21.56 22.36
N TYR A 126 -3.62 -22.36 21.35
CA TYR A 126 -2.49 -22.15 20.44
C TYR A 126 -2.88 -21.42 19.15
N SER A 127 -4.10 -20.87 19.12
CA SER A 127 -4.66 -20.22 17.94
C SER A 127 -5.22 -18.84 18.27
N PHE A 128 -5.35 -18.02 17.23
CA PHE A 128 -6.04 -16.74 17.28
C PHE A 128 -7.20 -16.69 16.28
N SER A 129 -8.20 -15.87 16.59
CA SER A 129 -9.37 -15.64 15.72
C SER A 129 -9.51 -14.18 15.31
N SER A 130 -10.51 -13.90 14.46
CA SER A 130 -10.85 -12.53 14.05
C SER A 130 -11.19 -11.62 15.25
N LYS A 131 -11.75 -12.19 16.33
CA LYS A 131 -12.05 -11.46 17.57
C LYS A 131 -10.77 -10.97 18.23
N ASP A 132 -9.76 -11.84 18.37
CA ASP A 132 -8.47 -11.49 18.96
C ASP A 132 -7.79 -10.34 18.21
N VAL A 133 -7.82 -10.39 16.87
CA VAL A 133 -7.25 -9.36 15.99
C VAL A 133 -8.03 -8.06 16.09
N THR A 134 -9.36 -8.12 16.15
CA THR A 134 -10.21 -6.94 16.29
C THR A 134 -10.00 -6.24 17.64
N GLU A 135 -9.91 -7.00 18.74
CA GLU A 135 -9.65 -6.44 20.06
C GLU A 135 -8.27 -5.76 20.15
N LEU A 136 -7.22 -6.41 19.60
CA LEU A 136 -5.88 -5.82 19.57
C LEU A 136 -5.86 -4.52 18.76
N LYS A 137 -6.51 -4.49 17.59
CA LYS A 137 -6.64 -3.28 16.78
C LYS A 137 -7.39 -2.18 17.54
N SER A 138 -8.57 -2.48 18.07
CA SER A 138 -9.39 -1.50 18.80
C SER A 138 -8.64 -0.89 19.99
N SER A 139 -7.86 -1.69 20.72
CA SER A 139 -7.04 -1.22 21.83
C SER A 139 -5.96 -0.22 21.41
N LEU A 140 -5.38 -0.38 20.22
CA LEU A 140 -4.27 0.46 19.76
C LEU A 140 -4.77 1.67 18.96
N LEU A 141 -5.73 1.46 18.08
CA LEU A 141 -6.32 2.48 17.21
C LEU A 141 -7.18 3.50 17.97
N SER A 142 -7.64 3.17 19.18
CA SER A 142 -8.32 4.13 20.06
C SER A 142 -7.37 5.16 20.68
N THR A 143 -6.05 4.97 20.55
CA THR A 143 -5.06 5.96 21.00
C THR A 143 -5.12 7.19 20.08
N PRO A 144 -5.34 8.41 20.61
CA PRO A 144 -5.27 9.63 19.81
C PRO A 144 -3.93 9.74 19.09
N ASP A 145 -3.96 10.17 17.83
CA ASP A 145 -2.77 10.31 16.98
C ASP A 145 -1.92 9.03 16.83
N PHE A 146 -2.55 7.85 16.87
CA PHE A 146 -1.85 6.57 16.66
C PHE A 146 -1.09 6.55 15.31
N LYS A 147 0.25 6.62 15.40
CA LYS A 147 1.13 6.63 14.22
C LYS A 147 1.42 5.22 13.71
N GLY A 148 1.46 4.24 14.61
CA GLY A 148 1.81 2.85 14.34
C GLY A 148 2.47 2.22 15.55
N VAL A 149 3.11 1.05 15.39
CA VAL A 149 3.96 0.41 16.41
C VAL A 149 5.42 0.26 15.95
N ASP A 150 6.37 0.12 16.88
CA ASP A 150 7.77 -0.06 16.51
C ASP A 150 8.00 -1.43 15.87
N ILE A 151 7.45 -2.46 16.51
CA ILE A 151 7.63 -3.86 16.10
C ILE A 151 6.29 -4.59 16.19
N LEU A 152 5.99 -5.41 15.19
CA LEU A 152 4.92 -6.41 15.23
C LEU A 152 5.54 -7.81 15.21
N LEU A 153 5.14 -8.65 16.17
CA LEU A 153 5.56 -10.05 16.26
C LEU A 153 4.38 -10.97 15.98
N THR A 154 4.52 -11.85 15.00
CA THR A 154 3.53 -12.91 14.72
C THR A 154 4.25 -14.19 14.34
N SER A 155 3.76 -15.36 14.72
CA SER A 155 4.40 -16.61 14.27
C SER A 155 4.15 -16.88 12.78
N PRO A 156 2.90 -16.88 12.28
CA PRO A 156 2.63 -17.08 10.88
C PRO A 156 2.94 -15.82 10.06
N TRP A 157 3.18 -16.01 8.76
CA TRP A 157 3.38 -14.89 7.84
C TRP A 157 2.05 -14.17 7.56
N PRO A 158 2.06 -12.88 7.24
CA PRO A 158 0.94 -12.22 6.58
C PRO A 158 0.73 -12.79 5.17
N ARG A 159 -0.52 -13.05 4.79
CA ARG A 159 -0.88 -13.47 3.43
C ARG A 159 -0.60 -12.37 2.40
N GLY A 160 0.00 -12.75 1.27
CA GLY A 160 0.29 -11.84 0.16
C GLY A 160 1.48 -10.90 0.38
N VAL A 161 2.32 -11.18 1.38
CA VAL A 161 3.50 -10.36 1.75
C VAL A 161 4.51 -10.18 0.61
N GLU A 162 4.56 -11.10 -0.33
CA GLU A 162 5.40 -11.06 -1.53
C GLU A 162 4.91 -10.06 -2.59
N SER A 163 3.68 -9.57 -2.49
CA SER A 163 3.10 -8.65 -3.48
C SER A 163 3.98 -7.42 -3.64
N PHE A 164 4.30 -7.05 -4.88
CA PHE A 164 5.19 -5.94 -5.25
C PHE A 164 6.66 -6.09 -4.83
N ALA A 165 7.10 -7.25 -4.36
CA ALA A 165 8.44 -7.47 -3.80
C ALA A 165 9.26 -8.51 -4.57
N ASN A 166 10.45 -8.80 -4.04
CA ASN A 166 11.27 -9.96 -4.41
C ASN A 166 10.54 -11.27 -4.10
N SER A 167 10.73 -12.29 -4.95
CA SER A 167 10.13 -13.62 -4.72
C SER A 167 10.73 -14.29 -3.47
N PRO A 168 9.93 -14.94 -2.61
CA PRO A 168 10.41 -15.71 -1.46
C PRO A 168 11.05 -17.06 -1.84
N GLY A 169 11.21 -17.34 -3.15
CA GLY A 169 11.84 -18.56 -3.65
C GLY A 169 10.86 -19.73 -3.70
N GLU A 170 11.12 -20.78 -2.92
CA GLU A 170 10.39 -22.06 -2.96
C GLU A 170 9.11 -22.09 -2.11
N ILE A 171 8.83 -21.04 -1.34
CA ILE A 171 7.63 -20.99 -0.48
C ILE A 171 6.40 -20.78 -1.34
N ASP A 172 5.39 -21.65 -1.20
CA ASP A 172 4.11 -21.52 -1.88
C ASP A 172 3.26 -20.41 -1.23
N THR A 173 3.43 -19.18 -1.73
CA THR A 173 2.75 -18.00 -1.19
C THR A 173 1.24 -18.00 -1.34
N LYS A 174 0.69 -18.91 -2.15
CA LYS A 174 -0.77 -19.08 -2.28
C LYS A 174 -1.36 -19.80 -1.07
N LYS A 175 -0.56 -20.65 -0.42
CA LYS A 175 -0.98 -21.47 0.72
C LYS A 175 -0.50 -20.92 2.05
N CYS A 176 0.65 -20.27 2.08
CA CYS A 176 1.22 -19.73 3.32
C CYS A 176 0.53 -18.44 3.77
N GLY A 177 0.59 -18.19 5.07
CA GLY A 177 0.20 -16.95 5.70
C GLY A 177 -1.29 -16.73 6.02
N SER A 178 -1.55 -15.78 6.90
CA SER A 178 -2.85 -15.44 7.48
C SER A 178 -3.40 -14.15 6.89
N THR A 179 -4.69 -14.15 6.53
CA THR A 179 -5.40 -12.92 6.10
C THR A 179 -5.58 -11.97 7.27
N LEU A 180 -5.84 -12.49 8.46
CA LEU A 180 -5.99 -11.71 9.69
C LEU A 180 -4.69 -11.00 10.06
N ILE A 181 -3.53 -11.64 9.86
CA ILE A 181 -2.23 -11.00 10.08
C ILE A 181 -1.98 -9.90 9.04
N SER A 182 -2.38 -10.08 7.78
CA SER A 182 -2.28 -9.02 6.75
C SER A 182 -3.10 -7.79 7.14
N ASP A 183 -4.33 -8.00 7.62
CA ASP A 183 -5.21 -6.92 8.11
C ASP A 183 -4.63 -6.24 9.36
N LEU A 184 -4.05 -7.02 10.27
CA LEU A 184 -3.38 -6.52 11.46
C LEU A 184 -2.15 -5.67 11.10
N ALA A 185 -1.28 -6.15 10.22
CA ALA A 185 -0.08 -5.44 9.77
C ALA A 185 -0.44 -4.14 9.03
N ALA A 186 -1.48 -4.17 8.18
CA ALA A 186 -2.00 -2.97 7.54
C ALA A 186 -2.52 -1.94 8.55
N SER A 187 -3.14 -2.41 9.64
CA SER A 187 -3.74 -1.55 10.67
C SER A 187 -2.74 -0.95 11.64
N LEU A 188 -1.82 -1.77 12.15
CA LEU A 188 -0.87 -1.35 13.17
C LEU A 188 0.34 -0.62 12.61
N LYS A 189 0.56 -0.67 11.28
CA LYS A 189 1.65 0.02 10.58
C LYS A 189 2.99 -0.15 11.31
N PRO A 190 3.46 -1.39 11.51
CA PRO A 190 4.71 -1.60 12.25
C PRO A 190 5.90 -1.06 11.46
N ARG A 191 6.98 -0.61 12.11
CA ARG A 191 8.26 -0.36 11.39
C ARG A 191 8.99 -1.64 11.06
N TYR A 192 8.91 -2.63 11.95
CA TYR A 192 9.44 -3.98 11.73
C TYR A 192 8.35 -5.01 11.99
N HIS A 193 8.20 -5.98 11.09
CA HIS A 193 7.32 -7.14 11.30
C HIS A 193 8.16 -8.41 11.16
N PHE A 194 8.27 -9.15 12.27
CA PHE A 194 8.98 -10.42 12.31
C PHE A 194 8.01 -11.61 12.32
N ALA A 195 8.31 -12.61 11.50
CA ALA A 195 7.55 -13.87 11.42
C ALA A 195 8.44 -15.12 11.23
N ALA A 196 7.88 -16.32 11.38
CA ALA A 196 8.57 -17.61 11.28
C ALA A 196 7.66 -18.71 10.70
N LEU A 197 7.78 -19.96 11.17
CA LEU A 197 6.98 -21.15 10.81
C LEU A 197 7.20 -21.74 9.42
N GLU A 198 7.61 -20.95 8.42
CA GLU A 198 7.87 -21.45 7.06
C GLU A 198 9.27 -22.07 6.91
N LYS A 199 10.02 -22.20 8.02
CA LYS A 199 11.40 -22.77 8.09
C LYS A 199 12.41 -22.12 7.16
N ALA A 200 12.07 -20.98 6.59
CA ALA A 200 12.81 -20.31 5.55
C ALA A 200 12.98 -18.84 5.88
N TYR A 201 14.16 -18.33 5.54
CA TYR A 201 14.45 -16.91 5.65
C TYR A 201 13.96 -16.17 4.42
N TYR A 202 13.30 -15.04 4.67
CA TYR A 202 12.86 -14.12 3.64
C TYR A 202 12.84 -12.70 4.19
N GLU A 203 13.68 -11.84 3.61
CA GLU A 203 13.62 -10.41 3.82
C GLU A 203 12.98 -9.76 2.60
N ARG A 204 11.90 -9.05 2.86
CA ARG A 204 11.19 -8.30 1.84
C ARG A 204 11.82 -6.92 1.70
N LEU A 205 11.83 -6.37 0.48
CA LEU A 205 12.00 -4.92 0.30
C LEU A 205 11.05 -4.15 1.26
N PRO A 206 11.42 -2.97 1.76
CA PRO A 206 10.53 -2.19 2.62
C PRO A 206 9.26 -1.78 1.88
N TYR A 207 8.12 -1.72 2.57
CA TYR A 207 6.87 -1.21 1.99
C TYR A 207 6.31 -0.04 2.79
N ARG A 208 5.50 0.79 2.15
CA ARG A 208 4.93 1.98 2.78
C ARG A 208 3.79 1.63 3.74
N SER A 209 3.76 2.27 4.89
CA SER A 209 2.56 2.28 5.72
C SER A 209 1.49 3.17 5.08
N VAL A 210 0.23 2.72 5.09
CA VAL A 210 -0.91 3.49 4.58
C VAL A 210 -1.71 4.00 5.78
N ARG A 211 -2.33 5.17 5.70
CA ARG A 211 -3.27 5.63 6.74
C ARG A 211 -4.56 4.84 6.60
N LEU A 212 -4.92 4.04 7.61
CA LEU A 212 -6.24 3.39 7.66
C LEU A 212 -7.36 4.32 8.16
N CYS A 213 -7.01 5.48 8.74
CA CYS A 213 -7.96 6.59 8.90
C CYS A 213 -7.84 7.49 7.68
N ASP A 214 -8.60 7.12 6.65
CA ASP A 214 -9.30 7.97 5.66
C ASP A 214 -9.92 7.07 4.58
N ILE A 215 -10.79 6.13 5.00
CA ILE A 215 -11.89 5.65 4.11
C ILE A 215 -13.15 6.53 4.34
N SER A 216 -12.98 7.66 5.00
CA SER A 216 -13.67 8.88 4.59
C SER A 216 -12.85 9.41 3.43
N PHE A 217 -13.38 9.45 2.22
CA PHE A 217 -12.74 10.07 1.06
C PHE A 217 -12.52 11.58 1.33
N SER A 218 -11.55 11.97 2.16
CA SER A 218 -11.13 13.36 2.35
C SER A 218 -9.90 13.63 1.50
N PHE A 219 -10.12 14.06 0.26
CA PHE A 219 -9.09 14.77 -0.49
C PHE A 219 -8.98 16.20 0.05
N GLU A 220 -7.90 16.53 0.76
CA GLU A 220 -7.50 17.91 1.04
C GLU A 220 -6.40 18.32 0.04
N ILE A 221 -6.79 18.95 -1.07
CA ILE A 221 -5.88 19.72 -1.92
C ILE A 221 -6.00 21.18 -1.49
N ARG A 222 -4.99 21.71 -0.79
CA ARG A 222 -4.81 23.16 -0.58
C ARG A 222 -3.67 23.66 -1.44
N VAL A 223 -3.94 24.46 -2.49
CA VAL A 223 -3.09 25.61 -2.87
C VAL A 223 -3.94 26.75 -3.49
N GLN A 224 -4.12 27.79 -2.66
CA GLN A 224 -4.09 29.24 -2.87
C GLN A 224 -4.33 29.85 -4.28
N PHE A 225 -5.27 30.81 -4.32
CA PHE A 225 -5.56 31.72 -5.43
C PHE A 225 -5.08 33.16 -5.12
N LEU A 226 -4.82 33.93 -6.16
CA LEU A 226 -4.79 35.41 -6.16
C LEU A 226 -5.84 35.83 -7.21
N LYS A 227 -6.72 36.82 -7.04
CA LYS A 227 -7.11 37.72 -5.96
C LYS A 227 -8.44 38.32 -6.47
N ASN A 228 -9.53 38.32 -5.70
CA ASN A 228 -10.70 39.14 -6.08
C ASN A 228 -10.44 40.60 -5.72
N ALA A 229 -10.81 41.52 -6.60
CA ALA A 229 -11.22 42.85 -6.17
C ALA A 229 -12.49 42.67 -5.31
N GLY A 230 -12.41 43.02 -4.02
CA GLY A 230 -13.54 42.95 -3.10
C GLY A 230 -13.74 41.56 -2.48
N GLY A 231 -13.17 41.37 -1.29
CA GLY A 231 -13.11 40.08 -0.61
C GLY A 231 -14.45 39.51 -0.14
N LYS A 232 -14.65 38.22 -0.41
CA LYS A 232 -14.95 37.12 0.52
C LYS A 232 -15.15 35.84 -0.31
N LEU A 233 -14.23 34.87 -0.19
CA LEU A 233 -14.08 33.71 -1.08
C LEU A 233 -14.15 32.41 -0.25
N GLN A 234 -15.23 31.63 -0.35
CA GLN A 234 -15.44 30.40 0.46
C GLN A 234 -15.94 29.15 -0.31
N SER A 235 -16.14 29.16 -1.64
CA SER A 235 -17.13 28.24 -2.24
C SER A 235 -16.66 27.11 -3.20
N TYR A 236 -15.38 26.94 -3.55
CA TYR A 236 -14.98 26.04 -4.68
C TYR A 236 -14.41 24.65 -4.36
N THR A 237 -14.01 24.33 -3.12
CA THR A 237 -13.50 22.98 -2.72
C THR A 237 -14.55 21.88 -2.79
N LYS A 238 -15.81 22.28 -2.93
CA LYS A 238 -16.96 21.44 -2.72
C LYS A 238 -17.38 20.67 -4.01
N LEU A 239 -17.05 21.14 -5.23
CA LEU A 239 -17.47 20.50 -6.49
C LEU A 239 -16.78 19.16 -6.80
N MET A 240 -15.54 18.99 -6.36
CA MET A 240 -14.77 17.77 -6.65
C MET A 240 -15.13 16.62 -5.72
N TRP A 241 -15.55 16.96 -4.49
CA TRP A 241 -16.30 16.03 -3.64
C TRP A 241 -17.56 15.57 -4.36
N CYS A 242 -18.25 16.45 -5.11
CA CYS A 242 -19.46 16.05 -5.81
C CYS A 242 -19.27 14.88 -6.77
N LEU A 243 -18.28 15.06 -7.63
CA LEU A 243 -17.98 14.13 -8.72
C LEU A 243 -17.44 12.79 -8.19
N SER A 244 -16.67 12.81 -7.10
CA SER A 244 -16.20 11.59 -6.43
C SER A 244 -17.34 10.86 -5.72
N SER A 245 -18.13 11.57 -4.92
CA SER A 245 -19.29 11.01 -4.20
C SER A 245 -20.35 10.47 -5.16
N PHE A 246 -20.60 11.13 -6.29
CA PHE A 246 -21.49 10.64 -7.35
C PHE A 246 -21.04 9.28 -7.93
N VAL A 247 -19.74 9.13 -8.23
CA VAL A 247 -19.19 7.86 -8.75
C VAL A 247 -19.23 6.78 -7.67
N GLU A 248 -19.03 7.14 -6.40
CA GLU A 248 -19.09 6.23 -5.24
C GLU A 248 -20.52 5.74 -4.97
N ASP A 249 -21.53 6.61 -4.96
CA ASP A 249 -22.94 6.25 -4.71
C ASP A 249 -23.52 5.36 -5.82
N MET A 250 -23.13 5.55 -7.09
CA MET A 250 -23.43 4.61 -8.17
C MET A 250 -22.80 3.23 -7.93
N TRP A 251 -21.59 3.19 -7.38
CA TRP A 251 -20.76 1.99 -7.28
C TRP A 251 -21.24 0.99 -6.24
N PHE A 252 -21.81 1.47 -5.13
CA PHE A 252 -22.25 0.61 -4.04
C PHE A 252 -23.51 -0.19 -4.34
N SER A 253 -24.24 0.14 -5.41
CA SER A 253 -25.50 -0.51 -5.71
C SER A 253 -25.36 -1.87 -6.43
N HIS A 254 -24.47 -2.08 -7.41
CA HIS A 254 -24.67 -3.23 -8.35
C HIS A 254 -23.47 -4.03 -8.92
N TYR A 255 -22.19 -3.79 -8.58
CA TYR A 255 -21.08 -4.60 -9.18
C TYR A 255 -20.01 -5.14 -8.21
N PRO A 256 -19.83 -6.47 -8.10
CA PRO A 256 -18.64 -7.09 -7.49
C PRO A 256 -17.53 -7.22 -8.55
N LEU A 257 -16.49 -6.38 -8.47
CA LEU A 257 -15.40 -6.37 -9.47
C LEU A 257 -14.28 -7.37 -9.14
N ASN A 258 -14.18 -8.39 -9.99
CA ASN A 258 -13.04 -9.28 -10.17
C ASN A 258 -11.91 -8.55 -10.95
N ILE A 259 -10.68 -8.55 -10.43
CA ILE A 259 -9.48 -8.04 -11.13
C ILE A 259 -8.68 -9.25 -11.64
N CYS A 260 -8.57 -9.38 -12.97
CA CYS A 260 -7.70 -10.35 -13.63
C CYS A 260 -6.28 -9.79 -13.80
N GLN A 261 -5.28 -10.66 -13.60
CA GLN A 261 -3.85 -10.39 -13.66
C GLN A 261 -3.35 -10.13 -15.09
N TYR A 262 -2.47 -9.14 -15.27
CA TYR A 262 -1.43 -9.18 -16.30
C TYR A 262 -0.07 -9.02 -15.62
N ASN A 263 0.66 -10.13 -15.53
CA ASN A 263 2.05 -10.17 -15.11
C ASN A 263 2.95 -9.87 -16.31
N GLN A 264 3.54 -8.69 -16.36
CA GLN A 264 4.87 -8.52 -16.94
C GLN A 264 5.68 -7.63 -16.01
N VAL A 265 6.83 -8.17 -15.61
CA VAL A 265 7.77 -7.61 -14.64
C VAL A 265 8.34 -6.31 -15.21
N LEU A 266 7.83 -5.18 -14.76
CA LEU A 266 8.47 -3.87 -14.90
C LEU A 266 8.77 -3.36 -13.49
N LEU A 267 10.05 -3.03 -13.26
CA LEU A 267 10.56 -2.43 -12.03
C LEU A 267 9.70 -1.21 -11.64
N PRO A 268 9.36 -1.01 -10.35
CA PRO A 268 8.26 -0.14 -9.98
C PRO A 268 8.61 1.34 -10.19
N TYR A 269 8.03 1.91 -11.25
CA TYR A 269 7.80 3.34 -11.41
C TYR A 269 7.02 3.87 -10.19
N ARG A 270 7.45 5.02 -9.64
CA ARG A 270 6.79 5.70 -8.51
C ARG A 270 5.38 6.16 -8.92
N ASN A 271 4.35 5.50 -8.39
CA ASN A 271 2.95 5.93 -8.52
C ASN A 271 2.76 7.38 -8.08
N HIS A 272 1.88 8.17 -8.70
CA HIS A 272 1.64 9.56 -8.28
C HIS A 272 0.86 9.70 -6.96
N THR A 273 0.27 8.61 -6.47
CA THR A 273 -0.27 8.48 -5.11
C THR A 273 0.80 8.72 -4.04
N VAL A 274 2.06 8.36 -4.34
CA VAL A 274 3.26 8.60 -3.51
C VAL A 274 3.48 10.08 -3.19
N LEU A 275 2.97 11.00 -4.03
CA LEU A 275 3.18 12.44 -3.91
C LEU A 275 2.00 13.16 -3.24
N GLN A 276 0.87 12.48 -3.04
CA GLN A 276 -0.35 13.06 -2.44
C GLN A 276 -0.52 12.66 -0.97
N GLU A 277 -0.10 11.45 -0.59
CA GLU A 277 -0.22 10.98 0.79
C GLU A 277 0.88 11.64 1.66
N THR A 278 0.51 12.09 2.86
CA THR A 278 1.51 12.54 3.85
C THR A 278 2.57 11.43 4.03
N PRO A 279 3.86 11.76 3.93
CA PRO A 279 4.93 10.78 4.10
C PRO A 279 4.72 9.99 5.39
N GLN A 280 4.65 8.67 5.28
CA GLN A 280 4.58 7.75 6.41
C GLN A 280 5.85 6.92 6.47
N HIS A 281 6.13 6.39 7.66
CA HIS A 281 7.22 5.44 7.85
C HIS A 281 6.98 4.17 7.05
N VAL A 282 8.07 3.47 6.79
CA VAL A 282 8.06 2.20 6.06
C VAL A 282 8.05 1.02 7.04
N THR A 283 7.46 -0.07 6.60
CA THR A 283 7.52 -1.37 7.27
C THR A 283 8.57 -2.25 6.60
N ARG A 284 9.41 -2.88 7.41
CA ARG A 284 10.34 -3.94 7.00
C ARG A 284 9.79 -5.27 7.48
N PHE A 285 9.57 -6.20 6.56
CA PHE A 285 9.14 -7.56 6.89
C PHE A 285 10.32 -8.52 6.81
N ILE A 286 10.56 -9.26 7.88
CA ILE A 286 11.61 -10.26 7.98
C ILE A 286 11.02 -11.56 8.51
N ALA A 287 11.05 -12.59 7.69
CA ALA A 287 10.78 -13.95 8.12
C ALA A 287 12.08 -14.69 8.42
N LEU A 288 12.10 -15.40 9.54
CA LEU A 288 13.28 -16.07 10.07
C LEU A 288 13.15 -17.58 9.96
N ALA A 289 14.26 -18.22 9.60
CA ALA A 289 14.33 -19.66 9.50
C ALA A 289 14.45 -20.33 10.88
N GLU A 290 14.43 -21.66 10.84
CA GLU A 290 14.65 -22.53 11.98
C GLU A 290 16.11 -22.46 12.49
N VAL A 291 16.30 -22.47 13.81
CA VAL A 291 17.61 -22.47 14.49
C VAL A 291 18.42 -23.68 14.04
N GLY A 292 19.68 -23.45 13.67
CA GLY A 292 20.54 -24.52 13.14
C GLY A 292 20.31 -24.85 11.67
N ASN A 293 19.43 -24.12 10.96
CA ASN A 293 19.27 -24.28 9.52
C ASN A 293 20.61 -24.03 8.80
N THR A 294 21.08 -25.06 8.08
CA THR A 294 22.34 -25.09 7.32
C THR A 294 22.19 -24.59 5.89
N SER A 295 20.98 -24.29 5.43
CA SER A 295 20.68 -23.80 4.08
C SER A 295 21.27 -22.41 3.91
N LYS A 296 22.47 -22.36 3.32
CA LYS A 296 23.23 -21.13 3.04
C LYS A 296 22.56 -20.30 1.96
N LYS A 297 21.40 -19.68 2.23
CA LYS A 297 20.96 -18.54 1.43
C LYS A 297 21.87 -17.36 1.79
N LYS A 298 22.64 -16.86 0.81
CA LYS A 298 23.43 -15.64 0.94
C LYS A 298 22.48 -14.49 1.28
N VAL A 299 22.30 -14.21 2.56
CA VAL A 299 21.62 -13.01 3.04
C VAL A 299 22.59 -11.86 2.80
N PHE A 300 22.33 -11.08 1.75
CA PHE A 300 23.08 -9.86 1.46
C PHE A 300 22.44 -8.72 2.27
N ILE A 301 22.59 -8.78 3.60
CA ILE A 301 22.33 -7.60 4.45
C ILE A 301 23.65 -6.86 4.62
N LEU A 302 23.57 -5.55 4.41
CA LEU A 302 24.59 -4.54 4.68
C LEU A 302 25.17 -4.68 6.09
N LEU A 303 26.21 -5.49 6.23
CA LEU A 303 27.18 -5.45 7.31
C LEU A 303 28.58 -5.44 6.67
N ASN A 304 28.88 -4.39 5.91
CA ASN A 304 30.26 -4.02 5.55
C ASN A 304 31.02 -3.41 6.74
N LEU A 305 30.84 -3.97 7.94
CA LEU A 305 31.57 -3.55 9.13
C LEU A 305 32.00 -4.70 10.05
N LEU A 306 31.97 -5.95 9.58
CA LEU A 306 32.71 -7.04 10.23
C LEU A 306 33.46 -7.84 9.16
N SER A 307 34.76 -7.57 9.07
CA SER A 307 35.72 -8.34 8.30
C SER A 307 35.57 -9.84 8.56
N SER A 308 35.67 -10.63 7.49
CA SER A 308 36.08 -12.03 7.44
C SER A 308 35.62 -12.97 8.57
N SER A 309 34.76 -13.94 8.22
CA SER A 309 34.39 -15.11 9.04
C SER A 309 33.21 -14.96 10.01
N THR A 310 32.05 -14.48 9.52
CA THR A 310 30.78 -14.66 10.24
C THR A 310 29.79 -15.39 9.36
N ASN A 311 29.54 -16.66 9.70
CA ASN A 311 28.50 -17.50 9.11
C ASN A 311 27.18 -16.73 8.96
N ASN A 312 26.72 -16.61 7.73
CA ASN A 312 25.48 -15.96 7.32
C ASN A 312 24.32 -16.86 7.77
N MET A 313 23.60 -16.51 8.85
CA MET A 313 22.64 -17.41 9.49
C MET A 313 21.22 -16.85 9.38
N ALA A 314 20.40 -17.56 8.63
CA ALA A 314 19.03 -17.19 8.26
C ALA A 314 18.02 -17.17 9.43
N TYR A 315 18.40 -17.62 10.63
CA TYR A 315 17.49 -17.78 11.77
C TYR A 315 17.62 -16.68 12.84
N LEU A 316 18.63 -15.81 12.78
CA LEU A 316 18.88 -14.77 13.78
C LEU A 316 19.18 -13.43 13.09
N TYR A 317 18.43 -12.40 13.45
CA TYR A 317 18.53 -11.06 12.88
C TYR A 317 18.91 -10.05 13.96
N ALA A 318 19.96 -9.26 13.71
CA ALA A 318 20.43 -8.24 14.63
C ALA A 318 20.16 -6.85 14.04
N PHE A 319 19.51 -5.97 14.80
CA PHE A 319 19.22 -4.62 14.35
C PHE A 319 19.24 -3.62 15.51
N SER A 320 19.24 -2.34 15.15
CA SER A 320 19.16 -1.24 16.10
C SER A 320 17.93 -0.40 15.82
N ILE A 321 17.22 0.01 16.85
CA ILE A 321 15.94 0.70 16.74
C ILE A 321 15.82 1.81 17.78
N VAL A 322 15.51 3.02 17.32
CA VAL A 322 15.11 4.14 18.18
C VAL A 322 13.59 4.16 18.21
N PRO A 323 12.93 4.08 19.38
CA PRO A 323 11.46 4.11 19.49
C PRO A 323 10.84 5.30 18.76
N MET A 324 9.71 5.09 18.08
CA MET A 324 9.06 6.15 17.28
C MET A 324 8.68 7.38 18.11
N SER A 325 8.34 7.19 19.37
CA SER A 325 8.03 8.27 20.32
C SER A 325 9.22 9.19 20.59
N LEU A 326 10.45 8.72 20.32
CA LEU A 326 11.71 9.44 20.55
C LEU A 326 12.40 9.87 19.24
N MET A 327 11.80 9.61 18.09
CA MET A 327 12.35 9.99 16.79
C MET A 327 11.83 11.35 16.32
N ASP A 328 12.68 12.07 15.58
CA ASP A 328 12.23 13.21 14.79
C ASP A 328 11.21 12.74 13.72
N PRO A 329 10.02 13.36 13.63
CA PRO A 329 9.05 13.09 12.57
C PRO A 329 9.64 13.10 11.15
N ALA A 330 10.62 13.97 10.86
CA ALA A 330 11.25 14.04 9.54
C ALA A 330 12.11 12.80 9.24
N GLU A 331 12.82 12.27 10.25
CA GLU A 331 13.59 11.03 10.12
C GLU A 331 12.68 9.80 10.01
N LEU A 332 11.58 9.78 10.75
CA LEU A 332 10.63 8.68 10.78
C LEU A 332 10.01 8.40 9.39
N VAL A 333 9.78 9.45 8.60
CA VAL A 333 9.12 9.35 7.29
C VAL A 333 10.08 9.20 6.11
N LYS A 334 11.40 9.17 6.36
CA LYS A 334 12.38 8.93 5.30
C LYS A 334 12.17 7.57 4.66
N GLN A 335 12.11 7.57 3.33
CA GLN A 335 11.88 6.35 2.57
C GLN A 335 13.17 5.85 1.91
N PRO A 336 13.47 4.55 2.02
CA PRO A 336 14.51 3.90 1.22
C PRO A 336 14.24 4.04 -0.29
N GLN A 337 15.29 3.95 -1.11
CA GLN A 337 15.17 4.05 -2.57
C GLN A 337 14.37 2.90 -3.19
N ASP A 338 14.41 1.73 -2.56
CA ASP A 338 13.81 0.45 -2.96
C ASP A 338 12.45 0.18 -2.31
N VAL A 339 11.82 1.22 -1.73
CA VAL A 339 10.50 1.10 -1.10
C VAL A 339 9.42 0.71 -2.12
N THR A 340 8.58 -0.26 -1.77
CA THR A 340 7.45 -0.71 -2.59
C THR A 340 6.11 -0.23 -2.05
N GLU A 341 5.04 -0.45 -2.81
CA GLU A 341 3.67 -0.30 -2.33
C GLU A 341 3.33 -1.28 -1.19
N ASN A 342 2.32 -0.94 -0.39
CA ASN A 342 1.82 -1.79 0.68
C ASN A 342 1.18 -3.07 0.11
N PRO A 343 1.64 -4.28 0.49
CA PRO A 343 1.15 -5.53 -0.06
C PRO A 343 -0.32 -5.83 0.29
N TYR A 344 -0.89 -5.20 1.32
CA TYR A 344 -2.21 -5.53 1.85
C TYR A 344 -3.34 -4.57 1.41
N ARG A 345 -3.03 -3.57 0.56
CA ARG A 345 -3.99 -2.54 0.11
C ARG A 345 -5.25 -3.10 -0.59
N LYS A 346 -5.22 -4.35 -1.07
CA LYS A 346 -6.29 -4.98 -1.88
C LYS A 346 -7.08 -6.10 -1.18
N LEU A 347 -6.81 -6.46 0.08
CA LEU A 347 -7.39 -7.68 0.68
C LEU A 347 -8.82 -7.58 1.23
N ARG A 348 -9.55 -6.48 1.00
CA ARG A 348 -10.97 -6.35 1.36
C ARG A 348 -11.90 -6.56 0.16
N LYS A 349 -12.25 -7.82 -0.14
CA LYS A 349 -13.60 -8.30 -0.57
C LYS A 349 -13.58 -9.81 -0.88
N GLY A 350 -14.60 -10.51 -0.37
CA GLY A 350 -14.75 -11.98 -0.38
C GLY A 350 -15.06 -12.62 -1.73
N ALA A 351 -14.89 -13.93 -1.77
CA ALA A 351 -14.85 -14.81 -2.93
C ALA A 351 -16.21 -15.11 -3.58
N GLN A 352 -16.24 -15.22 -4.93
CA GLN A 352 -16.97 -16.25 -5.67
C GLN A 352 -16.34 -16.45 -7.07
N LYS A 353 -16.11 -17.71 -7.45
CA LYS A 353 -15.43 -18.15 -8.67
C LYS A 353 -16.36 -18.05 -9.89
N THR A 354 -15.85 -17.59 -11.03
CA THR A 354 -16.44 -17.92 -12.35
C THR A 354 -15.35 -18.12 -13.41
N LYS A 355 -15.51 -19.20 -14.20
CA LYS A 355 -14.59 -19.67 -15.24
C LYS A 355 -14.39 -18.62 -16.34
N VAL A 356 -13.14 -18.42 -16.75
CA VAL A 356 -12.78 -17.66 -17.97
C VAL A 356 -12.37 -18.65 -19.06
N LEU A 357 -13.13 -18.68 -20.17
CA LEU A 357 -12.66 -19.20 -21.45
C LEU A 357 -11.78 -18.12 -22.11
N GLY A 358 -10.65 -18.54 -22.66
CA GLY A 358 -9.66 -17.67 -23.27
C GLY A 358 -10.06 -17.17 -24.65
N CYS A 359 -9.48 -16.02 -25.01
CA CYS A 359 -9.11 -15.72 -26.38
C CYS A 359 -7.94 -14.73 -26.32
N ALA A 360 -6.75 -15.22 -26.64
CA ALA A 360 -5.56 -14.42 -26.86
C ALA A 360 -5.26 -14.54 -28.34
N GLU A 361 -5.43 -13.46 -29.10
CA GLU A 361 -4.64 -13.18 -30.31
C GLU A 361 -5.03 -11.82 -30.89
N VAL A 362 -4.06 -11.24 -31.60
CA VAL A 362 -4.11 -10.06 -32.49
C VAL A 362 -3.60 -8.74 -31.88
N LEU A 363 -2.51 -8.27 -32.52
CA LEU A 363 -1.86 -6.94 -32.51
C LEU A 363 -0.56 -6.77 -31.69
N LEU A 364 0.45 -7.55 -32.07
CA LEU A 364 1.84 -7.07 -32.13
C LEU A 364 2.14 -6.69 -33.59
N GLN A 365 2.02 -5.41 -33.95
CA GLN A 365 2.70 -4.79 -35.11
C GLN A 365 2.39 -3.29 -35.18
N SER A 366 3.13 -2.45 -34.43
CA SER A 366 3.36 -1.03 -34.78
C SER A 366 4.39 -0.39 -33.82
N ALA A 367 5.64 -0.84 -33.89
CA ALA A 367 6.76 -0.25 -33.13
C ALA A 367 7.83 0.41 -34.04
N ALA A 368 7.47 0.84 -35.25
CA ALA A 368 8.46 1.28 -36.24
C ALA A 368 8.16 2.61 -36.97
N TRP A 369 7.21 3.44 -36.54
CA TRP A 369 6.84 4.67 -37.28
C TRP A 369 7.00 6.01 -36.54
N VAL A 370 7.55 6.05 -35.32
CA VAL A 370 7.79 7.33 -34.61
C VAL A 370 9.15 7.93 -34.97
N ARG A 371 9.36 8.23 -36.25
CA ARG A 371 10.49 9.05 -36.74
C ARG A 371 10.10 9.87 -37.96
N SER A 372 9.06 10.70 -37.85
CA SER A 372 8.85 11.91 -38.68
C SER A 372 7.46 12.49 -38.41
N VAL A 373 7.31 13.25 -37.34
CA VAL A 373 6.25 14.27 -37.27
C VAL A 373 6.99 15.59 -37.17
N THR A 374 7.00 16.32 -38.29
CA THR A 374 7.48 17.69 -38.36
C THR A 374 6.63 18.55 -37.44
N VAL A 375 7.29 19.21 -36.49
CA VAL A 375 6.70 20.18 -35.56
C VAL A 375 6.16 21.35 -36.40
N TRP A 376 4.84 21.49 -36.46
CA TRP A 376 4.20 22.70 -36.97
C TRP A 376 4.09 23.71 -35.82
N ASP A 377 4.28 24.99 -36.13
CA ASP A 377 4.37 26.14 -35.21
C ASP A 377 3.09 26.37 -34.38
N ALA A 378 2.82 25.48 -33.42
CA ALA A 378 1.87 25.72 -32.34
C ALA A 378 2.56 26.55 -31.25
N ALA A 379 1.81 27.46 -30.63
CA ALA A 379 2.29 28.36 -29.57
C ALA A 379 3.12 27.59 -28.53
N GLN A 380 4.37 28.01 -28.34
CA GLN A 380 5.26 27.35 -27.39
C GLN A 380 4.78 27.60 -25.95
N PRO A 381 4.85 26.58 -25.08
CA PRO A 381 4.43 26.73 -23.69
C PRO A 381 5.31 27.77 -22.96
N THR A 382 4.69 28.58 -22.11
CA THR A 382 5.41 29.53 -21.24
C THR A 382 6.04 28.88 -20.00
N GLY A 383 6.07 27.54 -19.92
CA GLY A 383 6.62 26.74 -18.83
C GLY A 383 6.61 25.22 -19.10
N PRO A 384 7.01 24.37 -18.13
CA PRO A 384 7.02 22.91 -18.29
C PRO A 384 5.58 22.37 -18.39
N CYS A 385 5.20 21.83 -19.55
CA CYS A 385 3.89 21.21 -19.76
C CYS A 385 3.99 19.68 -19.77
N TRP A 386 3.18 19.02 -18.93
CA TRP A 386 3.15 17.57 -18.78
C TRP A 386 2.32 16.83 -19.83
N PHE A 387 1.49 17.55 -20.59
CA PHE A 387 0.63 16.99 -21.64
C PHE A 387 1.14 17.28 -23.06
N CYS A 388 2.21 18.07 -23.21
CA CYS A 388 2.81 18.26 -24.53
C CYS A 388 3.60 17.02 -24.94
N LEU A 389 3.25 16.37 -26.06
CA LEU A 389 4.02 15.23 -26.61
C LEU A 389 5.47 15.58 -26.97
N ALA A 390 5.76 16.86 -27.21
CA ALA A 390 7.11 17.38 -27.44
C ALA A 390 7.93 17.55 -26.14
N SER A 391 7.28 17.50 -24.97
CA SER A 391 7.97 17.58 -23.69
C SER A 391 8.78 16.30 -23.43
N PRO A 392 10.05 16.38 -23.02
CA PRO A 392 10.82 15.19 -22.62
C PRO A 392 10.25 14.51 -21.38
N GLU A 393 9.41 15.20 -20.61
CA GLU A 393 8.75 14.70 -19.40
C GLU A 393 7.41 14.00 -19.68
N VAL A 394 6.98 13.91 -20.94
CA VAL A 394 5.69 13.31 -21.29
C VAL A 394 5.71 11.79 -21.16
N GLU A 395 4.70 11.24 -20.47
CA GLU A 395 4.58 9.82 -20.18
C GLU A 395 4.02 9.05 -21.38
N LYS A 396 4.88 8.80 -22.37
CA LYS A 396 4.52 8.16 -23.65
C LYS A 396 3.81 6.81 -23.51
N HIS A 397 4.03 6.11 -22.41
CA HIS A 397 3.43 4.81 -22.14
C HIS A 397 1.92 4.87 -21.82
N LEU A 398 1.38 6.05 -21.50
CA LEU A 398 -0.05 6.24 -21.27
C LEU A 398 -0.83 6.54 -22.56
N VAL A 399 -0.13 6.79 -23.67
CA VAL A 399 -0.76 7.14 -24.94
C VAL A 399 -1.35 5.89 -25.59
N VAL A 400 -2.65 5.92 -25.85
CA VAL A 400 -3.45 4.83 -26.43
C VAL A 400 -3.57 4.98 -27.94
N SER A 401 -3.75 6.21 -28.42
CA SER A 401 -3.92 6.52 -29.84
C SER A 401 -3.42 7.94 -30.11
N ILE A 402 -2.81 8.17 -31.27
CA ILE A 402 -2.34 9.49 -31.71
C ILE A 402 -2.99 9.77 -33.07
N GLY A 403 -3.68 10.90 -33.15
CA GLY A 403 -4.24 11.46 -34.37
C GLY A 403 -3.36 12.57 -34.96
N THR A 404 -3.94 13.42 -35.79
CA THR A 404 -3.23 14.52 -36.48
C THR A 404 -3.02 15.74 -35.59
N HIS A 405 -4.01 16.07 -34.77
CA HIS A 405 -4.09 17.23 -33.89
C HIS A 405 -4.48 16.87 -32.45
N CYS A 406 -4.98 15.66 -32.19
CA CYS A 406 -5.32 15.16 -30.86
C CYS A 406 -4.70 13.78 -30.60
N TYR A 407 -4.59 13.40 -29.33
CA TYR A 407 -4.23 12.07 -28.91
C TYR A 407 -5.09 11.63 -27.73
N LEU A 408 -5.24 10.31 -27.59
CA LEU A 408 -5.95 9.65 -26.51
C LEU A 408 -4.92 9.08 -25.53
N ALA A 409 -5.11 9.33 -24.23
CA ALA A 409 -4.26 8.76 -23.19
C ALA A 409 -5.07 8.24 -22.00
N LEU A 410 -4.51 7.30 -21.25
CA LEU A 410 -5.08 6.86 -19.98
C LEU A 410 -4.97 7.97 -18.92
N ALA A 411 -6.04 8.17 -18.15
CA ALA A 411 -6.06 9.15 -17.08
C ALA A 411 -5.15 8.71 -15.93
N LYS A 412 -4.24 9.60 -15.56
CA LYS A 412 -3.30 9.40 -14.45
C LYS A 412 -4.04 9.51 -13.12
N GLY A 413 -4.30 8.37 -12.48
CA GLY A 413 -5.17 8.31 -11.30
C GLY A 413 -6.65 8.49 -11.64
N GLY A 414 -7.09 7.89 -12.75
CA GLY A 414 -8.48 7.99 -13.19
C GLY A 414 -9.49 7.40 -12.19
N LEU A 415 -10.72 7.94 -12.21
CA LEU A 415 -11.83 7.47 -11.36
C LEU A 415 -12.22 6.02 -11.64
N LEU A 416 -12.03 5.55 -12.87
CA LEU A 416 -12.31 4.19 -13.32
C LEU A 416 -11.13 3.64 -14.14
N PRO A 417 -10.94 2.30 -14.21
CA PRO A 417 -9.88 1.70 -15.02
C PRO A 417 -9.92 2.10 -16.50
N ASP A 418 -11.13 2.36 -17.00
CA ASP A 418 -11.40 2.74 -18.38
C ASP A 418 -11.45 4.28 -18.57
N HIS A 419 -10.97 5.07 -17.59
CA HIS A 419 -10.96 6.52 -17.67
C HIS A 419 -9.85 7.00 -18.63
N VAL A 420 -10.26 7.69 -19.70
CA VAL A 420 -9.37 8.19 -20.74
C VAL A 420 -9.47 9.70 -20.90
N LEU A 421 -8.41 10.29 -21.45
CA LEU A 421 -8.27 11.71 -21.74
C LEU A 421 -8.16 11.93 -23.24
N ILE A 422 -8.95 12.85 -23.80
CA ILE A 422 -8.70 13.42 -25.12
C ILE A 422 -7.91 14.72 -24.92
N LEU A 423 -6.74 14.80 -25.55
CA LEU A 423 -5.78 15.88 -25.37
C LEU A 423 -5.36 16.39 -26.76
N PRO A 424 -5.37 17.71 -27.02
CA PRO A 424 -4.78 18.22 -28.25
C PRO A 424 -3.26 18.07 -28.22
N ILE A 425 -2.64 17.91 -29.39
CA ILE A 425 -1.18 17.90 -29.54
C ILE A 425 -0.64 19.31 -29.37
N GLY A 426 -1.34 20.30 -29.93
CA GLY A 426 -1.06 21.73 -29.73
C GLY A 426 -1.42 22.20 -28.32
N HIS A 427 -0.82 23.32 -27.91
CA HIS A 427 -1.03 23.91 -26.60
C HIS A 427 -2.28 24.81 -26.61
N TYR A 428 -3.41 24.24 -26.24
CA TYR A 428 -4.68 24.95 -26.06
C TYR A 428 -5.06 24.89 -24.59
N GLN A 429 -5.55 25.99 -24.01
CA GLN A 429 -5.97 25.99 -22.60
C GLN A 429 -7.36 25.38 -22.42
N SER A 430 -8.28 25.69 -23.33
CA SER A 430 -9.68 25.29 -23.25
C SER A 430 -10.27 24.83 -24.57
N VAL A 431 -11.46 24.21 -24.56
CA VAL A 431 -12.19 23.88 -25.80
C VAL A 431 -12.54 25.13 -26.61
N VAL A 432 -12.75 26.26 -25.93
CA VAL A 432 -13.07 27.56 -26.56
C VAL A 432 -11.92 28.07 -27.44
N ASP A 433 -10.68 27.66 -27.14
CA ASP A 433 -9.48 28.08 -27.88
C ASP A 433 -9.16 27.18 -29.08
N LEU A 434 -9.91 26.09 -29.29
CA LEU A 434 -9.63 25.13 -30.37
C LEU A 434 -9.96 25.70 -31.75
N SER A 435 -9.08 25.47 -32.73
CA SER A 435 -9.43 25.71 -34.13
C SER A 435 -10.45 24.68 -34.62
N SER A 436 -11.14 24.99 -35.73
CA SER A 436 -12.12 24.09 -36.36
C SER A 436 -11.53 22.71 -36.65
N GLU A 437 -10.29 22.66 -37.12
CA GLU A 437 -9.57 21.41 -37.46
C GLU A 437 -9.33 20.52 -36.23
N VAL A 438 -8.97 21.11 -35.09
CA VAL A 438 -8.77 20.36 -33.83
C VAL A 438 -10.11 19.91 -33.27
N MET A 439 -11.13 20.77 -33.32
CA MET A 439 -12.47 20.44 -32.83
C MET A 439 -13.14 19.31 -33.61
N GLU A 440 -12.94 19.25 -34.93
CA GLU A 440 -13.38 18.13 -35.77
C GLU A 440 -12.76 16.81 -35.31
N GLU A 441 -11.47 16.81 -34.96
CA GLU A 441 -10.79 15.60 -34.50
C GLU A 441 -11.20 15.19 -33.07
N VAL A 442 -11.38 16.14 -32.17
CA VAL A 442 -12.00 15.90 -30.85
C VAL A 442 -13.36 15.21 -31.04
N THR A 443 -14.17 15.67 -31.99
CA THR A 443 -15.50 15.11 -32.30
C THR A 443 -15.40 13.68 -32.85
N LYS A 444 -14.39 13.37 -33.66
CA LYS A 444 -14.10 12.00 -34.11
C LYS A 444 -13.75 11.09 -32.93
N TYR A 445 -12.89 11.54 -32.01
CA TYR A 445 -12.56 10.78 -30.80
C TYR A 445 -13.78 10.55 -29.90
N LYS A 446 -14.61 11.58 -29.67
CA LYS A 446 -15.88 11.46 -28.95
C LYS A 446 -16.77 10.39 -29.56
N SER A 447 -16.95 10.41 -30.88
CA SER A 447 -17.80 9.45 -31.60
C SER A 447 -17.25 8.01 -31.52
N ALA A 448 -15.93 7.84 -31.66
CA ALA A 448 -15.28 6.53 -31.55
C ALA A 448 -15.38 5.95 -30.13
N LEU A 449 -15.15 6.76 -29.10
CA LEU A 449 -15.30 6.35 -27.71
C LEU A 449 -16.76 6.02 -27.37
N LYS A 450 -17.72 6.73 -27.97
CA LYS A 450 -19.16 6.44 -27.81
C LYS A 450 -19.47 5.03 -28.28
N GLU A 451 -19.01 4.68 -29.47
CA GLU A 451 -19.21 3.35 -30.04
C GLU A 451 -18.47 2.27 -29.23
N PHE A 452 -17.22 2.55 -28.85
CA PHE A 452 -16.42 1.64 -28.04
C PHE A 452 -17.08 1.31 -26.70
N PHE A 453 -17.51 2.33 -25.94
CA PHE A 453 -18.17 2.10 -24.66
C PHE A 453 -19.54 1.46 -24.83
N ARG A 454 -20.30 1.83 -25.88
CA ARG A 454 -21.58 1.20 -26.22
C ARG A 454 -21.41 -0.31 -26.46
N SER A 455 -20.36 -0.72 -27.17
CA SER A 455 -20.06 -2.14 -27.39
C SER A 455 -19.77 -2.92 -26.10
N LYS A 456 -19.39 -2.21 -25.02
CA LYS A 456 -19.15 -2.77 -23.68
C LYS A 456 -20.35 -2.61 -22.73
N GLY A 457 -21.52 -2.22 -23.23
CA GLY A 457 -22.71 -1.99 -22.40
C GLY A 457 -22.59 -0.75 -21.49
N LYS A 458 -21.81 0.25 -21.91
CA LYS A 458 -21.58 1.50 -21.17
C LYS A 458 -21.91 2.71 -22.05
N LYS A 459 -22.29 3.83 -21.46
CA LYS A 459 -22.19 5.17 -22.08
C LYS A 459 -21.02 5.91 -21.43
N TYR A 460 -20.77 7.17 -21.79
CA TYR A 460 -19.75 7.97 -21.10
C TYR A 460 -20.28 9.36 -20.77
N VAL A 461 -19.68 9.94 -19.73
CA VAL A 461 -19.77 11.35 -19.37
C VAL A 461 -18.44 11.99 -19.73
N LEU A 462 -18.47 13.16 -20.35
CA LEU A 462 -17.27 13.88 -20.76
C LEU A 462 -17.24 15.22 -20.09
N PHE A 463 -16.12 15.58 -19.48
CA PHE A 463 -16.00 16.90 -18.87
C PHE A 463 -14.65 17.54 -19.10
N GLU A 464 -14.64 18.88 -19.13
CA GLU A 464 -13.44 19.68 -19.25
C GLU A 464 -13.03 20.24 -17.88
N ARG A 465 -11.75 20.12 -17.54
CA ARG A 465 -11.19 20.80 -16.35
C ARG A 465 -10.26 21.94 -16.78
N ASN A 466 -10.79 23.16 -16.89
CA ASN A 466 -10.03 24.38 -17.15
C ASN A 466 -9.75 25.15 -15.84
N TYR A 467 -8.82 24.65 -15.02
CA TYR A 467 -8.41 25.34 -13.78
C TYR A 467 -6.89 25.31 -13.60
N LYS A 468 -6.24 26.47 -13.75
CA LYS A 468 -4.76 26.62 -13.77
C LYS A 468 -4.07 25.58 -14.66
N SER A 469 -4.78 25.08 -15.66
CA SER A 469 -4.24 24.17 -16.65
C SER A 469 -3.69 25.01 -17.78
N GLN A 470 -2.51 24.65 -18.26
CA GLN A 470 -1.98 25.23 -19.49
C GLN A 470 -2.40 24.40 -20.70
N HIS A 471 -2.88 23.17 -20.48
CA HIS A 471 -3.26 22.25 -21.55
C HIS A 471 -4.68 21.74 -21.33
N LEU A 472 -5.49 21.76 -22.39
CA LEU A 472 -6.85 21.27 -22.43
C LEU A 472 -6.86 19.76 -22.13
N GLN A 473 -7.70 19.35 -21.20
CA GLN A 473 -7.94 17.95 -20.87
C GLN A 473 -9.44 17.66 -20.88
N LEU A 474 -9.87 16.85 -21.85
CA LEU A 474 -11.23 16.32 -21.88
C LEU A 474 -11.22 14.94 -21.24
N GLN A 475 -11.81 14.86 -20.05
CA GLN A 475 -11.89 13.67 -19.22
C GLN A 475 -13.12 12.86 -19.65
N VAL A 476 -12.94 11.57 -19.94
CA VAL A 476 -14.01 10.70 -20.45
C VAL A 476 -14.21 9.53 -19.50
N ILE A 477 -15.32 9.55 -18.76
CA ILE A 477 -15.65 8.55 -17.75
C ILE A 477 -16.77 7.66 -18.27
N PRO A 478 -16.54 6.34 -18.45
CA PRO A 478 -17.61 5.44 -18.83
C PRO A 478 -18.53 5.12 -17.65
N VAL A 479 -19.84 5.13 -17.88
CA VAL A 479 -20.89 4.82 -16.90
C VAL A 479 -21.82 3.74 -17.46
N PRO A 480 -22.44 2.90 -16.61
CA PRO A 480 -23.41 1.88 -17.07
C PRO A 480 -24.58 2.49 -17.86
N LEU A 481 -25.16 1.72 -18.78
CA LEU A 481 -26.31 2.15 -19.59
C LEU A 481 -27.60 2.33 -18.78
N ASP A 482 -27.68 1.71 -17.61
CA ASP A 482 -28.90 1.69 -16.78
C ASP A 482 -29.25 3.06 -16.18
N TYR A 483 -28.27 3.97 -16.08
CA TYR A 483 -28.50 5.35 -15.67
C TYR A 483 -29.05 6.14 -16.85
N SER A 484 -30.08 6.98 -16.65
CA SER A 484 -30.54 7.94 -17.67
C SER A 484 -29.61 9.16 -17.76
N SER A 485 -29.81 10.06 -18.72
CA SER A 485 -29.10 11.35 -18.77
C SER A 485 -29.55 12.25 -17.61
N GLU A 486 -30.83 12.15 -17.28
CA GLU A 486 -31.53 12.91 -16.24
C GLU A 486 -31.02 12.50 -14.86
N ASP A 487 -30.84 11.21 -14.58
CA ASP A 487 -30.29 10.73 -13.31
C ASP A 487 -28.88 11.27 -13.08
N ILE A 488 -28.05 11.25 -14.12
CA ILE A 488 -26.68 11.77 -14.05
C ILE A 488 -26.72 13.26 -13.76
N LYS A 489 -27.53 14.02 -14.50
CA LYS A 489 -27.70 15.46 -14.33
C LYS A 489 -28.22 15.81 -12.94
N GLU A 490 -29.22 15.11 -12.45
CA GLU A 490 -29.80 15.31 -11.11
C GLU A 490 -28.77 15.07 -10.02
N CYS A 491 -27.93 14.04 -10.17
CA CYS A 491 -26.84 13.82 -9.24
C CYS A 491 -25.82 14.97 -9.25
N PHE A 492 -25.43 15.48 -10.42
CA PHE A 492 -24.55 16.66 -10.50
C PHE A 492 -25.14 17.88 -9.79
N ILE A 493 -26.42 18.15 -10.00
CA ILE A 493 -27.13 19.29 -9.41
C ILE A 493 -27.25 19.13 -7.89
N THR A 494 -27.80 18.00 -7.44
CA THR A 494 -27.99 17.68 -6.01
C THR A 494 -26.67 17.86 -5.27
N GLN A 495 -25.64 17.27 -5.84
CA GLN A 495 -24.37 17.25 -5.19
C GLN A 495 -23.70 18.63 -5.25
N ALA A 496 -23.84 19.42 -6.32
CA ALA A 496 -23.40 20.82 -6.35
C ALA A 496 -24.13 21.70 -5.33
N GLN A 497 -25.42 21.47 -5.08
CA GLN A 497 -26.21 22.17 -4.07
C GLN A 497 -25.73 21.91 -2.64
N GLU A 498 -25.49 20.65 -2.25
CA GLU A 498 -24.86 20.29 -0.97
C GLU A 498 -23.51 21.00 -0.79
N GLN A 499 -22.86 21.16 -1.93
CA GLN A 499 -21.56 21.74 -2.09
C GLN A 499 -21.61 23.25 -2.34
N LYS A 500 -22.79 23.88 -2.23
CA LYS A 500 -22.99 25.34 -2.36
C LYS A 500 -22.34 25.93 -3.62
N ILE A 501 -22.38 25.17 -4.72
CA ILE A 501 -21.90 25.63 -6.01
C ILE A 501 -23.08 25.77 -6.95
N GLU A 502 -23.13 26.94 -7.57
CA GLU A 502 -24.09 27.27 -8.58
C GLU A 502 -23.64 26.64 -9.91
N LEU A 503 -24.46 25.76 -10.46
CA LEU A 503 -24.31 25.24 -11.80
C LEU A 503 -25.23 26.02 -12.72
N LEU A 504 -24.68 26.53 -13.81
CA LEU A 504 -25.45 27.18 -14.87
C LEU A 504 -25.66 26.17 -15.99
N GLU A 505 -26.92 25.91 -16.32
CA GLU A 505 -27.26 25.07 -17.46
C GLU A 505 -27.11 25.88 -18.75
N ILE A 506 -26.34 25.34 -19.69
CA ILE A 506 -26.18 25.91 -21.02
C ILE A 506 -27.27 25.31 -21.91
N PRO A 507 -28.10 26.12 -22.60
CA PRO A 507 -29.16 25.59 -23.46
C PRO A 507 -28.59 24.70 -24.56
N GLU A 508 -29.25 23.56 -24.82
CA GLU A 508 -28.96 22.69 -25.96
C GLU A 508 -28.95 23.55 -27.24
N HIS A 509 -27.85 23.53 -27.99
CA HIS A 509 -27.57 24.34 -29.20
C HIS A 509 -26.95 25.73 -29.00
N SER A 510 -26.62 26.14 -27.77
CA SER A 510 -25.80 27.34 -27.57
C SER A 510 -24.34 27.05 -27.90
N ASP A 511 -23.67 27.95 -28.62
CA ASP A 511 -22.24 27.84 -28.85
C ASP A 511 -21.49 28.15 -27.55
N ILE A 512 -20.63 27.22 -27.10
CA ILE A 512 -19.87 27.37 -25.86
C ILE A 512 -18.98 28.63 -25.89
N THR A 513 -18.52 29.03 -27.08
CA THR A 513 -17.69 30.24 -27.25
C THR A 513 -18.49 31.54 -27.04
N GLN A 514 -19.82 31.48 -27.04
CA GLN A 514 -20.71 32.62 -26.83
C GLN A 514 -21.18 32.72 -25.37
N VAL A 515 -21.01 31.65 -24.58
CA VAL A 515 -21.55 31.52 -23.22
C VAL A 515 -20.44 31.50 -22.17
N CYS A 516 -19.23 31.05 -22.53
CA CYS A 516 -18.10 30.91 -21.61
C CYS A 516 -16.89 31.76 -22.07
N ASP A 517 -16.42 32.66 -21.20
CA ASP A 517 -15.10 33.29 -21.36
C ASP A 517 -13.99 32.25 -21.15
N THR A 518 -12.75 32.52 -21.60
CA THR A 518 -11.53 31.69 -21.36
C THR A 518 -11.14 31.50 -19.89
N SER A 519 -11.99 31.97 -18.98
CA SER A 519 -11.90 31.83 -17.53
C SER A 519 -12.19 30.39 -17.05
N ILE A 520 -12.19 30.17 -15.74
CA ILE A 520 -12.29 28.84 -15.13
C ILE A 520 -13.72 28.29 -15.26
N PHE A 521 -13.92 27.21 -16.01
CA PHE A 521 -15.23 26.52 -16.12
C PHE A 521 -15.09 24.99 -16.14
N LEU A 522 -16.19 24.32 -15.76
CA LEU A 522 -16.40 22.88 -15.90
C LEU A 522 -17.54 22.69 -16.90
N HIS A 523 -17.24 22.12 -18.06
CA HIS A 523 -18.23 21.72 -19.04
C HIS A 523 -18.55 20.24 -18.85
N LEU A 524 -19.83 19.85 -18.83
CA LEU A 524 -20.32 18.48 -18.61
C LEU A 524 -21.06 17.93 -19.84
#